data_AF-K9AZB0-F1
#
_entry.id   AF-K9AZB0-F1
#
_cell.length_a   1.000
_cell.length_b   1.000
_cell.length_c   1.000
_cell.angle_alpha   90.00
_cell.angle_beta   90.00
_cell.angle_gamma   90.00
#
_symmetry.space_group_name_H-M   'P 1'
#
loop_
_entity.id
_entity.type
_entity.pdbx_description
1 polymer ?
#
loop_
_entity_poly.entity_id
_entity_poly.type
_entity_poly.pdbx_seq_one_letter_code
_entity_poly.pdbx_strand_id
1 'polypeptide(L)'
;MESNKNVKMCEELLKENNLFEVYIASRKISFSKTNKFLLLIFSIISIFSTLGIEDKEFVEAIPAIASTLLGAVLTVLGFLIAGYTIFCSVLSHNLSMELYNSEDKPFGFSKLKYSHLLFMRVFSYYLIYTFLLFIIVFFCKSTSLSALISLISQHDECIFLITNYILYNFLFIGISFLLLQLASFIFNIYHTVMTSICSTEINK
;
A
#
# COMPACT_ATOMS: atom_id res chain seq x y z
N MET A 1 25.54 2.89 32.24
CA MET A 1 24.99 1.83 31.35
C MET A 1 23.72 2.30 30.61
N GLU A 2 22.83 3.08 31.24
CA GLU A 2 21.63 3.65 30.58
C GLU A 2 21.91 4.59 29.40
N SER A 3 22.95 5.44 29.43
CA SER A 3 23.23 6.34 28.30
C SER A 3 23.52 5.57 27.00
N ASN A 4 24.16 4.40 27.10
CA ASN A 4 24.46 3.55 25.96
C ASN A 4 23.19 2.86 25.41
N LYS A 5 22.20 2.57 26.27
CA LYS A 5 20.90 2.02 25.83
C LYS A 5 20.07 3.07 25.09
N ASN A 6 20.00 4.30 25.62
CA ASN A 6 19.24 5.38 25.00
C ASN A 6 19.85 5.83 23.67
N VAL A 7 21.19 5.86 23.56
CA VAL A 7 21.88 6.13 22.30
C VAL A 7 21.56 5.07 21.26
N LYS A 8 21.66 3.78 21.61
CA LYS A 8 21.29 2.66 20.71
C LYS A 8 19.83 2.72 20.27
N MET A 9 18.91 3.12 21.16
CA MET A 9 17.51 3.32 20.83
C MET A 9 17.33 4.42 19.79
N CYS A 10 17.95 5.59 19.98
CA CYS A 10 17.90 6.67 19.01
C CYS A 10 18.50 6.26 17.66
N GLU A 11 19.65 5.59 17.66
CA GLU A 11 20.29 5.06 16.45
C GLU A 11 19.39 4.05 15.71
N GLU A 12 18.66 3.18 16.44
CA GLU A 12 17.72 2.24 15.83
C GLU A 12 16.49 2.95 15.24
N LEU A 13 15.88 3.88 15.99
CA LEU A 13 14.64 4.55 15.61
C LEU A 13 14.83 5.59 14.50
N LEU A 14 16.00 6.24 14.45
CA LEU A 14 16.34 7.28 13.47
C LEU A 14 17.23 6.77 12.33
N LYS A 15 17.28 5.45 12.14
CA LYS A 15 18.15 4.82 11.13
C LYS A 15 17.81 5.24 9.70
N GLU A 16 16.52 5.41 9.40
CA GLU A 16 16.02 5.75 8.07
C GLU A 16 15.94 7.26 7.87
N ASN A 17 16.62 7.78 6.86
CA ASN A 17 16.76 9.23 6.60
C ASN A 17 15.73 9.78 5.60
N ASN A 18 15.09 8.90 4.84
CA ASN A 18 14.11 9.28 3.82
C ASN A 18 12.99 8.24 3.70
N LEU A 19 11.88 8.64 3.08
CA LEU A 19 10.70 7.77 2.89
C LEU A 19 11.01 6.50 2.10
N PHE A 20 11.98 6.55 1.20
CA PHE A 20 12.37 5.39 0.40
C PHE A 20 13.10 4.32 1.25
N GLU A 21 13.97 4.75 2.17
CA GLU A 21 14.60 3.87 3.15
C GLU A 21 13.57 3.26 4.10
N VAL A 22 12.58 4.05 4.55
CA VAL A 22 11.44 3.55 5.33
C VAL A 22 10.66 2.49 4.53
N TYR A 23 10.42 2.74 3.24
CA TYR A 23 9.77 1.77 2.36
C TYR A 23 10.59 0.46 2.25
N ILE A 24 11.90 0.54 2.00
CA ILE A 24 12.78 -0.63 1.93
C ILE A 24 12.78 -1.40 3.25
N ALA A 25 12.88 -0.70 4.39
CA ALA A 25 12.84 -1.33 5.71
C ALA A 25 11.50 -2.07 5.92
N SER A 26 10.38 -1.45 5.54
CA SER A 26 9.05 -2.03 5.68
C SER A 26 8.82 -3.27 4.81
N ARG A 27 9.51 -3.40 3.67
CA ARG A 27 9.43 -4.55 2.75
C ARG A 27 10.02 -5.83 3.32
N LYS A 28 10.88 -5.74 4.34
CA LYS A 28 11.41 -6.92 5.05
C LYS A 28 10.30 -7.67 5.80
N ILE A 29 9.22 -6.98 6.15
CA ILE A 29 8.08 -7.58 6.84
C ILE A 29 7.30 -8.43 5.82
N SER A 30 7.18 -9.73 6.09
CA SER A 30 6.46 -10.63 5.18
C SER A 30 4.97 -10.30 5.11
N PHE A 31 4.35 -10.50 3.95
CA PHE A 31 2.90 -10.42 3.82
C PHE A 31 2.21 -11.61 4.47
N SER A 32 0.99 -11.37 4.98
CA SER A 32 0.10 -12.44 5.45
C SER A 32 -0.18 -13.45 4.33
N LYS A 33 -0.15 -14.75 4.68
CA LYS A 33 -0.46 -15.85 3.76
C LYS A 33 -1.88 -15.73 3.20
N THR A 34 -2.83 -15.31 4.03
CA THR A 34 -4.23 -15.08 3.62
C THR A 34 -4.32 -14.00 2.55
N ASN A 35 -3.61 -12.88 2.71
CA ASN A 35 -3.62 -11.79 1.72
C ASN A 35 -3.00 -12.25 0.40
N LYS A 36 -1.93 -13.06 0.44
CA LYS A 36 -1.34 -13.63 -0.78
C LYS A 36 -2.31 -14.57 -1.50
N PHE A 37 -3.01 -15.43 -0.74
CA PHE A 37 -3.99 -16.35 -1.29
C PHE A 37 -5.19 -15.61 -1.93
N LEU A 38 -5.76 -14.62 -1.23
CA LEU A 38 -6.85 -13.80 -1.76
C LEU A 38 -6.43 -13.01 -3.00
N LEU A 39 -5.21 -12.47 -3.02
CA LEU A 39 -4.69 -11.76 -4.20
C LEU A 39 -4.56 -12.70 -5.41
N LEU A 40 -4.13 -13.94 -5.19
CA LEU A 40 -4.06 -14.94 -6.26
C LEU A 40 -5.45 -15.27 -6.82
N ILE A 41 -6.46 -15.41 -5.96
CA ILE A 41 -7.86 -15.57 -6.39
C ILE A 41 -8.32 -14.38 -7.22
N PHE A 42 -8.12 -13.14 -6.75
CA PHE A 42 -8.52 -11.95 -7.51
C PHE A 42 -7.78 -11.83 -8.85
N SER A 43 -6.52 -12.25 -8.91
CA SER A 43 -5.73 -12.26 -10.15
C SER A 43 -6.30 -13.25 -11.16
N ILE A 44 -6.69 -14.44 -10.70
CA ILE A 44 -7.35 -15.44 -11.56
C ILE A 44 -8.69 -14.92 -12.07
N ILE A 45 -9.51 -14.34 -11.19
CA ILE A 45 -10.81 -13.75 -11.56
C ILE A 45 -10.63 -12.64 -12.60
N SER A 46 -9.64 -11.77 -12.42
CA SER A 46 -9.31 -10.68 -13.35
C SER A 46 -9.00 -11.21 -14.76
N ILE A 47 -8.14 -12.23 -14.83
CA ILE A 47 -7.76 -12.86 -16.11
C ILE A 47 -8.99 -13.47 -16.78
N PHE A 48 -9.84 -14.20 -16.05
CA PHE A 48 -11.08 -14.76 -16.61
C PHE A 48 -12.06 -13.68 -17.07
N SER A 49 -12.22 -12.59 -16.31
CA SER A 49 -13.13 -11.50 -16.66
C SER A 49 -12.73 -10.75 -17.93
N THR A 50 -11.46 -10.83 -18.33
CA THR A 50 -10.93 -10.10 -19.49
C THR A 50 -10.94 -10.91 -20.78
N LEU A 51 -11.26 -12.22 -20.74
CA LEU A 51 -11.29 -13.10 -21.92
C LEU A 51 -12.46 -12.83 -22.90
N GLY A 52 -13.41 -11.96 -22.55
CA GLY A 52 -14.60 -11.68 -23.36
C GLY A 52 -14.79 -10.22 -23.75
N ILE A 53 -13.79 -9.35 -23.51
CA ILE A 53 -13.88 -7.91 -23.76
C ILE A 53 -13.32 -7.61 -25.15
N GLU A 54 -14.03 -6.80 -25.94
CA GLU A 54 -13.57 -6.34 -27.25
C GLU A 54 -12.55 -5.20 -27.14
N ASP A 55 -11.63 -5.11 -28.10
CA ASP A 55 -10.50 -4.16 -28.13
C ASP A 55 -10.92 -2.69 -27.96
N LYS A 56 -12.03 -2.32 -28.59
CA LYS A 56 -12.56 -0.95 -28.56
C LYS A 56 -13.06 -0.56 -27.17
N GLU A 57 -13.56 -1.53 -26.41
CA GLU A 57 -14.04 -1.29 -25.05
C GLU A 57 -12.90 -0.97 -24.09
N PHE A 58 -11.71 -1.55 -24.30
CA PHE A 58 -10.54 -1.26 -23.45
C PHE A 58 -10.07 0.19 -23.55
N VAL A 59 -10.12 0.79 -24.74
CA VAL A 59 -9.64 2.15 -24.99
C VAL A 59 -10.42 3.18 -24.19
N GLU A 60 -11.72 2.96 -24.02
CA GLU A 60 -12.59 3.83 -23.22
C GLU A 60 -12.61 3.43 -21.74
N ALA A 61 -12.58 2.13 -21.45
CA ALA A 61 -12.68 1.61 -20.09
C ALA A 61 -11.44 1.93 -19.24
N ILE A 62 -10.23 1.75 -19.78
CA ILE A 62 -8.98 1.92 -19.01
C ILE A 62 -8.84 3.35 -18.45
N PRO A 63 -8.97 4.44 -19.24
CA PRO A 63 -8.85 5.79 -18.71
C PRO A 63 -9.98 6.14 -17.73
N ALA A 64 -11.20 5.65 -17.99
CA ALA A 64 -12.34 5.87 -17.12
C ALA A 64 -12.17 5.20 -15.75
N ILE A 65 -11.76 3.93 -15.74
CA ILE A 65 -11.46 3.17 -14.53
C ILE A 65 -10.27 3.80 -13.80
N ALA A 66 -9.17 4.11 -14.49
CA ALA A 66 -7.99 4.71 -13.88
C ALA A 66 -8.31 6.07 -13.23
N SER A 67 -9.12 6.92 -13.88
CA SER A 67 -9.56 8.20 -13.33
C SER A 67 -10.44 8.02 -12.09
N THR A 68 -11.33 7.03 -12.11
CA THR A 68 -12.20 6.71 -10.96
C THR A 68 -11.40 6.17 -9.78
N LEU A 69 -10.49 5.24 -10.05
CA LEU A 69 -9.58 4.66 -9.06
C LEU A 69 -8.65 5.73 -8.48
N LEU A 70 -8.16 6.66 -9.28
CA LEU A 70 -7.28 7.73 -8.80
C LEU A 70 -7.97 8.57 -7.71
N GLY A 71 -9.23 8.96 -7.95
CA GLY A 71 -10.04 9.66 -6.95
C GLY A 71 -10.24 8.82 -5.69
N ALA A 72 -10.68 7.57 -5.83
CA ALA A 72 -10.91 6.67 -4.71
C ALA A 72 -9.64 6.43 -3.86
N VAL A 73 -8.51 6.16 -4.50
CA VAL A 73 -7.22 5.90 -3.82
C VAL A 73 -6.72 7.15 -3.11
N LEU A 74 -6.87 8.35 -3.68
CA LEU A 74 -6.54 9.62 -3.02
C LEU A 74 -7.41 9.86 -1.77
N THR A 75 -8.72 9.58 -1.84
CA THR A 75 -9.60 9.67 -0.68
C THR A 75 -9.18 8.71 0.42
N VAL A 76 -8.89 7.45 0.08
CA VAL A 76 -8.41 6.46 1.06
C VAL A 76 -7.05 6.87 1.62
N LEU A 77 -6.16 7.44 0.82
CA LEU A 77 -4.87 7.96 1.31
C LEU A 77 -5.08 9.02 2.40
N GLY A 78 -6.06 9.92 2.24
CA GLY A 78 -6.45 10.87 3.29
C GLY A 78 -6.93 10.18 4.57
N PHE A 79 -7.75 9.13 4.44
CA PHE A 79 -8.19 8.32 5.59
C PHE A 79 -7.05 7.56 6.27
N LEU A 80 -6.07 7.07 5.50
CA LEU A 80 -4.88 6.44 6.07
C LEU A 80 -4.12 7.45 6.94
N ILE A 81 -3.93 8.70 6.48
CA ILE A 81 -3.27 9.76 7.27
C ILE A 81 -4.01 9.98 8.59
N ALA A 82 -5.34 10.12 8.53
CA ALA A 82 -6.16 10.26 9.73
C ALA A 82 -6.05 9.05 10.68
N GLY A 83 -6.10 7.83 10.15
CA GLY A 83 -5.95 6.60 10.94
C GLY A 83 -4.58 6.49 11.61
N TYR A 84 -3.52 6.91 10.92
CA TYR A 84 -2.17 6.96 11.48
C TYR A 84 -2.05 8.02 12.59
N THR A 85 -2.69 9.17 12.43
CA THR A 85 -2.77 10.19 13.49
C THR A 85 -3.48 9.63 14.72
N ILE A 86 -4.58 8.90 14.57
CA ILE A 86 -5.28 8.24 15.70
C ILE A 86 -4.34 7.25 16.39
N PHE A 87 -3.64 6.41 15.62
CA PHE A 87 -2.65 5.48 16.16
C PHE A 87 -1.59 6.21 17.01
N CYS A 88 -1.01 7.29 16.49
CA CYS A 88 0.00 8.07 17.21
C CYS A 88 -0.55 8.74 18.48
N SER A 89 -1.80 9.19 18.46
CA SER A 89 -2.44 9.84 19.62
C SER A 89 -2.81 8.86 20.74
N VAL A 90 -3.14 7.61 20.41
CA VAL A 90 -3.45 6.56 21.40
C VAL A 90 -2.17 5.96 21.99
N LEU A 91 -1.08 5.97 21.22
CA LEU A 91 0.20 5.41 21.66
C LEU A 91 0.87 6.31 22.71
N SER A 92 0.60 6.04 23.98
CA SER A 92 1.22 6.76 25.09
C SER A 92 2.75 6.56 25.12
N HIS A 93 3.46 7.50 25.77
CA HIS A 93 4.92 7.38 25.92
C HIS A 93 5.32 6.08 26.65
N ASN A 94 4.62 5.74 27.73
CA ASN A 94 4.87 4.52 28.50
C ASN A 94 4.69 3.26 27.64
N LEU A 95 3.58 3.18 26.90
CA LEU A 95 3.33 2.07 25.98
C LEU A 95 4.39 2.00 24.87
N SER A 96 4.83 3.15 24.35
CA SER A 96 5.90 3.20 23.36
C SER A 96 7.20 2.61 23.90
N MET A 97 7.55 2.95 25.15
CA MET A 97 8.73 2.41 25.82
C MET A 97 8.60 0.93 26.15
N GLU A 98 7.42 0.46 26.56
CA GLU A 98 7.14 -0.96 26.75
C GLU A 98 7.29 -1.76 25.44
N LEU A 99 6.73 -1.24 24.34
CA LEU A 99 6.84 -1.86 23.02
C LEU A 99 8.27 -1.84 22.47
N TYR A 100 9.06 -0.82 22.82
CA TYR A 100 10.48 -0.79 22.45
C TYR A 100 11.30 -1.81 23.25
N ASN A 101 11.05 -1.89 24.56
CA ASN A 101 11.79 -2.76 25.47
C ASN A 101 11.33 -4.22 25.47
N SER A 102 10.22 -4.52 24.80
CA SER A 102 9.72 -5.90 24.61
C SER A 102 10.82 -6.80 24.05
N GLU A 103 10.95 -8.00 24.62
CA GLU A 103 11.91 -9.01 24.16
C GLU A 103 11.58 -9.53 22.75
N ASP A 104 10.29 -9.46 22.38
CA ASP A 104 9.82 -9.84 21.05
C ASP A 104 10.30 -8.85 19.99
N LYS A 105 11.21 -9.33 19.13
CA LYS A 105 11.73 -8.59 17.97
C LYS A 105 11.27 -9.18 16.65
N PRO A 106 10.02 -8.92 16.21
CA PRO A 106 9.52 -9.43 14.94
C PRO A 106 10.38 -8.90 13.78
N PHE A 107 10.92 -9.83 12.99
CA PHE A 107 11.81 -9.52 11.85
C PHE A 107 13.05 -8.66 12.21
N GLY A 108 13.51 -8.74 13.47
CA GLY A 108 14.69 -8.03 13.94
C GLY A 108 14.47 -6.56 14.29
N PHE A 109 13.22 -6.08 14.27
CA PHE A 109 12.85 -4.73 14.71
C PHE A 109 12.24 -4.77 16.10
N SER A 110 12.43 -3.72 16.90
CA SER A 110 11.58 -3.49 18.09
C SER A 110 10.10 -3.46 17.70
N LYS A 111 9.22 -3.94 18.58
CA LYS A 111 7.77 -4.00 18.32
C LYS A 111 7.20 -2.61 18.01
N LEU A 112 7.75 -1.57 18.64
CA LEU A 112 7.45 -0.16 18.34
C LEU A 112 7.75 0.19 16.87
N LYS A 113 8.99 -0.05 16.42
CA LYS A 113 9.41 0.26 15.04
C LYS A 113 8.66 -0.59 14.02
N TYR A 114 8.42 -1.87 14.33
CA TYR A 114 7.63 -2.77 13.52
C TYR A 114 6.22 -2.22 13.24
N SER A 115 5.51 -1.75 14.28
CA SER A 115 4.16 -1.18 14.12
C SER A 115 4.17 0.05 13.21
N HIS A 116 5.11 0.97 13.40
CA HIS A 116 5.23 2.16 12.54
C HIS A 116 5.56 1.79 11.09
N LEU A 117 6.48 0.85 10.88
CA LEU A 117 6.83 0.37 9.53
C LEU A 117 5.65 -0.31 8.83
N LEU A 118 4.79 -1.03 9.55
CA LEU A 118 3.56 -1.60 8.97
C LEU A 118 2.63 -0.52 8.43
N PHE A 119 2.43 0.57 9.18
CA PHE A 119 1.63 1.70 8.72
C PHE A 119 2.26 2.36 7.50
N MET A 120 3.55 2.72 7.59
CA MET A 120 4.28 3.37 6.49
C MET A 120 4.31 2.53 5.20
N ARG A 121 4.32 1.20 5.33
CA ARG A 121 4.22 0.29 4.19
C ARG A 121 2.91 0.47 3.41
N VAL A 122 1.78 0.52 4.11
CA VAL A 122 0.46 0.69 3.49
C VAL A 122 0.40 2.04 2.77
N PHE A 123 0.85 3.12 3.43
CA PHE A 123 0.98 4.44 2.79
C PHE A 123 1.79 4.40 1.51
N SER A 124 2.97 3.77 1.56
CA SER A 124 3.88 3.69 0.42
C SER A 124 3.23 2.98 -0.77
N TYR A 125 2.47 1.90 -0.52
CA TYR A 125 1.75 1.19 -1.59
C TYR A 125 0.66 2.04 -2.22
N TYR A 126 -0.13 2.75 -1.41
CA TYR A 126 -1.14 3.67 -1.92
C TYR A 126 -0.48 4.79 -2.74
N LEU A 127 0.60 5.39 -2.26
CA LEU A 127 1.30 6.48 -2.94
C LEU A 127 1.89 6.03 -4.29
N ILE A 128 2.59 4.89 -4.33
CA ILE A 128 3.14 4.33 -5.57
C ILE A 128 2.02 4.04 -6.57
N TYR A 129 0.91 3.45 -6.11
CA TYR A 129 -0.21 3.13 -6.99
C TYR A 129 -0.92 4.39 -7.50
N THR A 130 -1.13 5.40 -6.66
CA THR A 130 -1.63 6.73 -7.07
C THR A 130 -0.76 7.33 -8.16
N PHE A 131 0.57 7.25 -8.02
CA PHE A 131 1.50 7.75 -9.04
C PHE A 131 1.38 7.00 -10.36
N LEU A 132 1.24 5.66 -10.32
CA LEU A 132 1.00 4.85 -11.53
C LEU A 132 -0.33 5.18 -12.20
N LEU A 133 -1.41 5.34 -11.42
CA LEU A 133 -2.72 5.77 -11.95
C LEU A 133 -2.65 7.17 -12.57
N PHE A 134 -1.93 8.09 -11.93
CA PHE A 134 -1.73 9.43 -12.47
C PHE A 134 -1.02 9.39 -13.82
N ILE A 135 0.04 8.59 -13.96
CA ILE A 135 0.73 8.35 -15.23
C ILE A 135 -0.25 7.85 -16.28
N ILE A 136 -1.04 6.81 -15.99
CA ILE A 136 -2.01 6.24 -16.94
C ILE A 136 -3.01 7.31 -17.40
N VAL A 137 -3.62 8.04 -16.47
CA VAL A 137 -4.60 9.09 -16.78
C VAL A 137 -3.97 10.22 -17.60
N PHE A 138 -2.75 10.65 -17.25
CA PHE A 138 -2.04 11.72 -17.93
C PHE A 138 -1.73 11.36 -19.38
N PHE A 139 -1.19 10.15 -19.63
CA PHE A 139 -0.85 9.71 -20.97
C PHE A 139 -2.08 9.37 -21.82
N CYS A 140 -3.13 8.78 -21.24
CA CYS A 140 -4.35 8.46 -21.98
C CYS A 140 -5.20 9.68 -22.36
N LYS A 141 -5.19 10.76 -21.56
CA LYS A 141 -5.96 11.98 -21.86
C LYS A 141 -5.23 12.98 -22.77
N SER A 142 -3.94 12.79 -23.02
CA SER A 142 -3.17 13.70 -23.88
C SER A 142 -3.50 13.47 -25.35
N THR A 143 -4.05 14.49 -26.01
CA THR A 143 -4.51 14.45 -27.41
C THR A 143 -3.41 14.18 -28.43
N SER A 144 -2.16 14.57 -28.13
CA SER A 144 -1.01 14.29 -28.98
C SER A 144 -0.51 12.84 -28.85
N LEU A 145 -0.66 12.25 -27.67
CA LEU A 145 -0.28 10.86 -27.41
C LEU A 145 -1.37 9.86 -27.82
N SER A 146 -2.65 10.23 -27.77
CA SER A 146 -3.73 9.37 -28.29
C SER A 146 -3.58 9.12 -29.80
N ALA A 147 -3.09 10.10 -30.56
CA ALA A 147 -2.77 9.94 -31.98
C ALA A 147 -1.62 8.93 -32.21
N LEU A 148 -0.58 8.95 -31.39
CA LEU A 148 0.50 7.95 -31.42
C LEU A 148 -0.01 6.54 -31.09
N ILE A 149 -0.91 6.44 -30.10
CA ILE A 149 -1.54 5.17 -29.72
C ILE A 149 -2.38 4.62 -30.88
N SER A 150 -3.13 5.47 -31.59
CA SER A 150 -3.90 5.04 -32.78
C SER A 150 -3.02 4.58 -33.94
N LEU A 151 -1.84 5.18 -34.12
CA LEU A 151 -0.86 4.79 -35.14
C LEU A 151 -0.24 3.42 -34.83
N ILE A 152 0.09 3.17 -33.54
CA ILE A 152 0.60 1.88 -33.08
C ILE A 152 -0.46 0.79 -33.20
N SER A 153 -1.72 1.10 -32.86
CA SER A 153 -2.85 0.18 -33.00
C SER A 153 -3.06 -0.28 -34.45
N GLN A 154 -2.81 0.59 -35.44
CA GLN A 154 -2.95 0.23 -36.86
C GLN A 154 -1.79 -0.62 -37.38
N HIS A 155 -0.61 -0.53 -36.76
CA HIS A 155 0.59 -1.20 -37.22
C HIS A 155 0.82 -2.57 -36.56
N ASP A 156 0.45 -2.72 -35.27
CA ASP A 156 0.61 -3.95 -34.48
C ASP A 156 -0.58 -4.18 -33.52
N GLU A 157 -1.71 -4.66 -34.06
CA GLU A 157 -2.93 -4.95 -33.30
C GLU A 157 -2.67 -5.91 -32.12
N CYS A 158 -1.83 -6.93 -32.29
CA CYS A 158 -1.52 -7.88 -31.22
C CYS A 158 -0.79 -7.23 -30.03
N ILE A 159 0.15 -6.31 -30.28
CA ILE A 159 0.90 -5.63 -29.21
C ILE A 159 -0.04 -4.69 -28.46
N PHE A 160 -0.90 -3.99 -29.20
CA PHE A 160 -1.91 -3.11 -28.63
C PHE A 160 -2.89 -3.88 -27.72
N LEU A 161 -3.40 -5.02 -28.19
CA LEU A 161 -4.28 -5.90 -27.43
C LEU A 161 -3.63 -6.37 -26.13
N ILE A 162 -2.42 -6.94 -26.22
CA ILE A 162 -1.70 -7.47 -25.05
C ILE A 162 -1.43 -6.36 -24.04
N THR A 163 -1.06 -5.16 -24.51
CA THR A 163 -0.79 -4.02 -23.63
C THR A 163 -2.05 -3.59 -22.87
N ASN A 164 -3.18 -3.46 -23.56
CA ASN A 164 -4.45 -3.10 -22.92
C ASN A 164 -4.93 -4.18 -21.95
N TYR A 165 -4.75 -5.45 -22.29
CA TYR A 165 -5.08 -6.58 -21.43
C TYR A 165 -4.26 -6.55 -20.13
N ILE A 166 -2.94 -6.33 -20.24
CA ILE A 166 -2.05 -6.21 -19.08
C ILE A 166 -2.47 -5.00 -18.23
N LEU A 167 -2.74 -3.85 -18.86
CA LEU A 167 -3.07 -2.62 -18.16
C LEU A 167 -4.40 -2.73 -17.41
N TYR A 168 -5.43 -3.30 -18.03
CA TYR A 168 -6.71 -3.53 -17.40
C TYR A 168 -6.59 -4.47 -16.19
N ASN A 169 -5.90 -5.61 -16.36
CA ASN A 169 -5.66 -6.54 -15.27
C ASN A 169 -4.82 -5.90 -14.15
N PHE A 170 -3.83 -5.07 -14.49
CA PHE A 170 -3.03 -4.33 -13.53
C PHE A 170 -3.90 -3.38 -12.68
N LEU A 171 -4.86 -2.68 -13.29
CA LEU A 171 -5.78 -1.79 -12.57
C LEU A 171 -6.64 -2.56 -11.54
N PHE A 172 -7.18 -3.71 -11.95
CA PHE A 172 -8.02 -4.52 -11.06
C PHE A 172 -7.21 -5.19 -9.95
N ILE A 173 -6.12 -5.87 -10.30
CA ILE A 173 -5.25 -6.55 -9.33
C ILE A 173 -4.64 -5.53 -8.36
N GLY A 174 -4.26 -4.35 -8.87
CA GLY A 174 -3.70 -3.26 -8.08
C GLY A 174 -4.68 -2.75 -7.01
N ILE A 175 -5.94 -2.48 -7.37
CA ILE A 175 -6.93 -2.04 -6.38
C ILE A 175 -7.27 -3.15 -5.38
N SER A 176 -7.40 -4.40 -5.82
CA SER A 176 -7.62 -5.55 -4.92
C SER A 176 -6.48 -5.70 -3.92
N PHE A 177 -5.23 -5.55 -4.37
CA PHE A 177 -4.05 -5.55 -3.49
C PHE A 177 -4.15 -4.46 -2.43
N LEU A 178 -4.46 -3.22 -2.82
CA LEU A 178 -4.59 -2.10 -1.90
C LEU A 178 -5.70 -2.33 -0.86
N LEU A 179 -6.85 -2.85 -1.26
CA LEU A 179 -7.95 -3.17 -0.35
C LEU A 179 -7.55 -4.21 0.72
N LEU A 180 -6.76 -5.22 0.35
CA LEU A 180 -6.23 -6.19 1.30
C LEU A 180 -5.22 -5.56 2.29
N GLN A 181 -4.42 -4.59 1.81
CA GLN A 181 -3.54 -3.82 2.70
C GLN A 181 -4.33 -2.92 3.65
N LEU A 182 -5.41 -2.29 3.16
CA LEU A 182 -6.30 -1.47 3.97
C LEU A 182 -6.97 -2.29 5.08
N ALA A 183 -7.47 -3.49 4.77
CA ALA A 183 -8.04 -4.37 5.78
C ALA A 183 -7.01 -4.71 6.88
N SER A 184 -5.77 -4.96 6.49
CA SER A 184 -4.67 -5.23 7.43
C SER A 184 -4.32 -3.99 8.26
N PHE A 185 -4.35 -2.80 7.64
CA PHE A 185 -4.14 -1.53 8.32
C PHE A 185 -5.20 -1.28 9.39
N ILE A 186 -6.48 -1.47 9.07
CA ILE A 186 -7.59 -1.30 10.03
C ILE A 186 -7.42 -2.27 11.20
N PHE A 187 -7.07 -3.52 10.93
CA PHE A 187 -6.80 -4.52 11.97
C PHE A 187 -5.64 -4.11 12.89
N ASN A 188 -4.57 -3.54 12.34
CA ASN A 188 -3.43 -3.08 13.13
C ASN A 188 -3.79 -1.90 14.05
N ILE A 189 -4.65 -0.97 13.58
CA ILE A 189 -5.18 0.10 14.44
C ILE A 189 -5.99 -0.51 15.58
N TYR A 190 -6.94 -1.38 15.25
CA TYR A 190 -7.77 -2.07 16.25
C TYR A 190 -6.91 -2.76 17.32
N HIS A 191 -5.93 -3.56 16.89
CA HIS A 191 -5.07 -4.29 17.80
C HIS A 191 -4.23 -3.35 18.68
N THR A 192 -3.73 -2.24 18.13
CA THR A 192 -2.97 -1.25 18.91
C THR A 192 -3.85 -0.61 19.99
N VAL A 193 -5.05 -0.16 19.62
CA VAL A 193 -5.99 0.46 20.57
C VAL A 193 -6.32 -0.51 21.70
N MET A 194 -6.64 -1.77 21.38
CA MET A 194 -6.91 -2.81 22.38
C MET A 194 -5.71 -3.07 23.27
N THR A 195 -4.50 -3.16 22.70
CA THR A 195 -3.26 -3.34 23.47
C THR A 195 -3.03 -2.18 24.43
N SER A 196 -3.32 -0.95 23.99
CA SER A 196 -3.18 0.25 24.82
C SER A 196 -4.11 0.23 26.04
N ILE A 197 -5.37 -0.17 25.84
CA ILE A 197 -6.35 -0.29 26.92
C ILE A 197 -5.90 -1.36 27.90
N CYS A 198 -5.53 -2.55 27.41
CA CYS A 198 -5.05 -3.64 28.26
C CYS A 198 -3.80 -3.26 29.06
N SER A 199 -2.80 -2.63 28.45
CA SER A 199 -1.59 -2.17 29.15
C SER A 199 -1.93 -1.13 30.23
N THR A 200 -2.87 -0.21 29.96
CA THR A 200 -3.29 0.79 30.94
C THR A 200 -3.99 0.17 32.15
N GLU A 201 -4.83 -0.85 31.96
CA GLU A 201 -5.51 -1.53 33.06
C GLU A 201 -4.59 -2.47 33.85
N ILE A 202 -3.62 -3.12 33.20
CA ILE A 202 -2.65 -4.00 33.90
C ILE A 202 -1.72 -3.18 34.81
N ASN A 203 -1.39 -1.95 34.42
CA ASN A 203 -0.47 -1.07 35.14
C ASN A 203 -1.16 -0.14 36.18
N LYS A 204 -2.48 -0.29 36.39
CA LYS A 204 -3.21 0.37 37.48
C LYS A 204 -3.11 -0.43 38.77
#